data_AF-A0A6H1RA40-F1
#
_entry.id   AF-A0A6H1RA40-F1
#
_cell.length_a   1.000
_cell.length_b   1.000
_cell.length_c   1.000
_cell.angle_alpha   90.00
_cell.angle_beta   90.00
_cell.angle_gamma   90.00
#
_symmetry.space_group_name_H-M   'P 1'
#
loop_
_entity.id
_entity.type
_entity.pdbx_description
1 polymer ?
#
loop_
_entity_poly.entity_id
_entity_poly.type
_entity_poly.pdbx_seq_one_letter_code
_entity_poly.pdbx_strand_id
1 'polypeptide(L)'
;MERARSVGLPGRIAERLSTHVESKVAAYMIQRGRQSSELVINHVPCGGSQPGQWSGCHQAVEQFLPKGHTLTVHGTTQQGKPFSHAYHGKAER
;
A
#
# COMPACT_ATOMS: atom_id res chain seq x y z
N MET A 1 -2.61 11.79 4.35
CA MET A 1 -2.18 11.44 5.72
C MET A 1 -3.34 11.30 6.70
N GLU A 2 -4.45 12.02 6.51
CA GLU A 2 -5.68 11.85 7.30
C GLU A 2 -6.18 10.40 7.38
N ARG A 3 -6.25 9.68 6.24
CA ARG A 3 -6.67 8.27 6.24
C ARG A 3 -5.78 7.37 7.10
N ALA A 4 -4.49 7.68 7.23
CA ALA A 4 -3.54 6.87 7.99
C ALA A 4 -3.83 6.99 9.49
N ARG A 5 -4.16 8.21 9.91
CA ARG A 5 -4.60 8.52 11.26
C ARG A 5 -6.00 7.95 11.52
N SER A 6 -6.90 7.97 10.53
CA SER A 6 -8.27 7.45 10.68
C SER A 6 -8.33 5.93 10.81
N VAL A 7 -7.33 5.19 10.29
CA VAL A 7 -7.23 3.73 10.48
C VAL A 7 -6.43 3.36 11.74
N GLY A 8 -6.14 4.32 12.62
CA GLY A 8 -5.51 4.08 13.91
C GLY A 8 -4.00 3.84 13.88
N LEU A 9 -3.31 4.17 12.78
CA LEU A 9 -1.85 4.01 12.74
C LEU A 9 -1.17 5.08 13.61
N PRO A 10 -0.14 4.71 14.40
CA PRO A 10 0.66 5.66 15.17
C PRO A 10 1.20 6.79 14.28
N GLY A 11 1.26 8.03 14.80
CA GLY A 11 1.61 9.22 14.01
C GLY A 11 2.94 9.10 13.25
N ARG A 12 3.98 8.53 13.87
CA ARG A 12 5.28 8.26 13.23
C ARG A 12 5.18 7.26 12.08
N ILE A 13 4.30 6.27 12.20
CA ILE A 13 4.06 5.26 11.15
C ILE A 13 3.35 5.89 9.97
N ALA A 14 2.33 6.69 10.25
CA ALA A 14 1.63 7.46 9.24
C ALA A 14 2.62 8.35 8.47
N GLU A 15 3.48 9.11 9.16
CA GLU A 15 4.45 10.03 8.51
C GLU A 15 5.39 9.29 7.58
N ARG A 16 5.92 8.14 8.01
CA ARG A 16 6.76 7.31 7.16
C ARG A 16 6.02 6.83 5.91
N LEU A 17 4.80 6.30 6.06
CA LEU A 17 3.99 5.82 4.94
C LEU A 17 3.61 6.94 3.97
N SER A 18 3.50 8.18 4.44
CA SER A 18 3.21 9.34 3.57
C SER A 18 4.24 9.55 2.46
N THR A 19 5.47 9.06 2.65
CA THR A 19 6.55 9.18 1.67
C THR A 19 6.50 8.07 0.61
N HIS A 20 5.83 6.96 0.90
CA HIS A 20 5.78 5.77 0.03
C HIS A 20 4.75 5.94 -1.10
N VAL A 21 5.08 5.45 -2.29
CA VAL A 21 4.24 5.61 -3.49
C VAL A 21 2.96 4.78 -3.41
N GLU A 22 3.02 3.59 -2.82
CA GLU A 22 1.88 2.68 -2.65
C GLU A 22 0.78 3.33 -1.81
N SER A 23 1.16 4.00 -0.71
CA SER A 23 0.22 4.71 0.16
C SER A 23 -0.38 5.94 -0.52
N LYS A 24 0.38 6.65 -1.35
CA LYS A 24 -0.14 7.78 -2.16
C LYS A 24 -1.14 7.29 -3.20
N VAL A 25 -0.87 6.18 -3.87
CA VAL A 25 -1.78 5.58 -4.86
C VAL A 25 -3.04 5.05 -4.19
N ALA A 26 -2.93 4.36 -3.06
CA ALA A 26 -4.10 3.93 -2.29
C ALA A 26 -4.98 5.13 -1.87
N ALA A 27 -4.38 6.21 -1.38
CA ALA A 27 -5.11 7.44 -1.05
C ALA A 27 -5.77 8.07 -2.29
N TYR A 28 -5.07 8.09 -3.43
CA TYR A 28 -5.60 8.59 -4.70
C TYR A 28 -6.79 7.77 -5.19
N MET A 29 -6.74 6.44 -5.08
CA MET A 29 -7.86 5.56 -5.43
C MET A 29 -9.10 5.90 -4.63
N ILE A 30 -8.96 6.06 -3.30
CA ILE A 30 -10.06 6.41 -2.41
C ILE A 30 -10.64 7.77 -2.77
N GLN A 31 -9.80 8.79 -2.94
CA GLN A 31 -10.23 10.15 -3.28
C GLN A 31 -10.94 10.24 -4.64
N ARG A 32 -10.59 9.36 -5.59
CA ARG A 32 -11.18 9.32 -6.92
C ARG A 32 -12.28 8.26 -7.07
N GLY A 33 -12.62 7.53 -6.01
CA GLY A 33 -13.60 6.44 -6.07
C GLY A 33 -13.20 5.29 -7.00
N ARG A 34 -11.90 5.07 -7.25
CA ARG A 34 -11.41 3.99 -8.10
C ARG A 34 -11.35 2.69 -7.33
N GLN A 35 -12.16 1.71 -7.72
CA GLN A 35 -12.21 0.41 -7.07
C GLN A 35 -11.01 -0.47 -7.41
N SER A 36 -10.50 -0.42 -8.63
CA SER A 36 -9.35 -1.23 -9.04
C SER A 36 -8.25 -0.35 -9.64
N SER A 37 -6.99 -0.62 -9.32
CA SER A 37 -5.85 0.04 -9.95
C SER A 37 -4.62 -0.86 -9.92
N GLU A 38 -3.73 -0.63 -10.88
CA GLU A 38 -2.42 -1.26 -10.96
C GLU A 38 -1.33 -0.21 -10.77
N LEU A 39 -0.31 -0.56 -9.98
CA LEU A 39 0.86 0.26 -9.72
C LEU A 39 2.10 -0.54 -10.10
N VAL A 40 2.85 -0.04 -11.09
CA VAL A 40 4.14 -0.61 -11.49
C VAL A 40 5.25 0.25 -10.90
N ILE A 41 6.14 -0.37 -10.14
CA ILE A 41 7.29 0.27 -9.52
C ILE A 41 8.54 -0.39 -10.10
N ASN A 42 9.40 0.37 -10.79
CA ASN A 42 10.72 -0.12 -11.20
C ASN A 42 11.71 -0.12 -10.02
N HIS A 43 11.28 -0.69 -8.90
CA HIS A 43 12.01 -0.75 -7.65
C HIS A 43 11.42 -1.84 -6.75
N VAL A 44 12.08 -2.11 -5.62
CA VAL A 44 11.57 -3.02 -4.58
C VAL A 44 10.31 -2.42 -3.94
N PRO A 45 9.14 -3.06 -4.09
CA PRO A 45 7.92 -2.58 -3.45
C PRO A 45 8.04 -2.64 -1.93
N CYS A 46 7.46 -1.66 -1.25
CA CYS A 46 7.55 -1.55 0.20
C CYS A 46 6.94 -2.78 0.89
N GLY A 47 7.79 -3.51 1.62
CA GLY A 47 7.41 -4.74 2.35
C GLY A 47 7.36 -6.01 1.49
N GLY A 48 7.72 -5.92 0.20
CA GLY A 48 7.54 -7.02 -0.76
C GLY A 48 8.67 -8.03 -0.87
N SER A 49 9.73 -7.99 -0.04
CA SER A 49 10.94 -8.79 -0.36
C SER A 49 11.73 -9.42 0.78
N GLN A 50 11.44 -9.15 2.06
CA GLN A 50 12.21 -9.77 3.15
C GLN A 50 11.33 -10.08 4.38
N PRO A 51 11.39 -11.31 4.92
CA PRO A 51 10.97 -11.58 6.30
C PRO A 51 11.74 -10.65 7.24
N GLY A 52 11.05 -9.84 8.04
CA GLY A 52 11.69 -8.88 8.97
C GLY A 52 11.93 -7.48 8.41
N GLN A 53 11.67 -7.20 7.13
CA GLN A 53 11.52 -5.80 6.68
C GLN A 53 10.23 -5.22 7.22
N TRP A 54 10.30 -3.93 7.60
CA TRP A 54 9.18 -3.20 8.15
C TRP A 54 7.95 -3.34 7.23
N SER A 55 6.89 -3.89 7.78
CA SER A 55 5.67 -4.33 7.09
C SER A 55 4.76 -3.17 6.65
N GLY A 56 5.33 -1.98 6.48
CA GLY A 56 4.64 -0.71 6.42
C GLY A 56 3.52 -0.66 5.39
N CYS A 57 3.82 -0.78 4.09
CA CYS A 57 2.78 -0.73 3.07
C CYS A 57 2.05 -2.07 2.91
N HIS A 58 2.75 -3.20 3.00
CA HIS A 58 2.14 -4.52 2.81
C HIS A 58 0.98 -4.78 3.79
N GLN A 59 1.14 -4.39 5.05
CA GLN A 59 0.06 -4.51 6.05
C GLN A 59 -0.92 -3.34 6.00
N ALA A 60 -0.42 -2.12 5.74
CA ALA A 60 -1.29 -0.96 5.83
C ALA A 60 -2.21 -0.82 4.61
N VAL A 61 -1.78 -1.13 3.39
CA VAL A 61 -2.56 -0.92 2.15
C VAL A 61 -3.94 -1.59 2.23
N GLU A 62 -4.00 -2.83 2.71
CA GLU A 62 -5.28 -3.52 2.91
C GLU A 62 -6.17 -2.84 3.97
N GLN A 63 -5.57 -2.31 5.04
CA GLN A 63 -6.28 -1.56 6.08
C GLN A 63 -6.68 -0.15 5.64
N PHE A 64 -6.01 0.42 4.63
CA PHE A 64 -6.32 1.71 4.04
C PHE A 64 -7.51 1.64 3.09
N LEU A 65 -7.47 0.65 2.20
CA LEU A 65 -8.43 0.47 1.12
C LEU A 65 -9.79 0.00 1.68
N PRO A 66 -10.90 0.65 1.29
CA PRO A 66 -12.23 0.18 1.64
C PRO A 66 -12.50 -1.20 1.04
N LYS A 67 -13.35 -1.99 1.70
CA LYS A 67 -13.87 -3.25 1.14
C LYS A 67 -14.37 -3.05 -0.29
N GLY A 68 -14.02 -3.99 -1.18
CA GLY A 68 -14.32 -3.92 -2.61
C GLY A 68 -13.33 -3.08 -3.44
N HIS A 69 -12.27 -2.55 -2.83
CA HIS A 69 -11.14 -1.95 -3.56
C HIS A 69 -9.97 -2.95 -3.66
N THR A 70 -9.28 -2.94 -4.80
CA THR A 70 -8.12 -3.80 -5.07
C THR A 70 -6.99 -2.96 -5.69
N LEU A 71 -5.80 -3.05 -5.12
CA LEU A 71 -4.58 -2.45 -5.69
C LEU A 71 -3.58 -3.57 -6.00
N THR A 72 -3.23 -3.73 -7.27
CA THR A 72 -2.16 -4.65 -7.66
C THR A 72 -0.85 -3.88 -7.78
N VAL A 73 0.18 -4.32 -7.07
CA VAL A 73 1.51 -3.72 -7.13
C VAL A 73 2.46 -4.68 -7.82
N HIS A 74 3.10 -4.20 -8.88
CA HIS A 74 4.14 -4.88 -9.62
C HIS A 74 5.48 -4.20 -9.36
N GLY A 75 6.55 -4.98 -9.29
CA GLY A 75 7.91 -4.45 -9.23
C GLY A 75 8.95 -5.53 -9.28
N THR A 76 10.08 -5.31 -8.62
CA THR A 76 11.21 -6.24 -8.62
C THR A 76 11.68 -6.49 -7.20
N THR A 77 11.95 -7.72 -6.80
CA THR A 77 12.57 -8.01 -5.51
C THR A 77 14.02 -7.53 -5.46
N GLN A 78 14.62 -7.51 -4.27
CA GLN A 78 16.03 -7.14 -4.11
C GLN A 78 16.99 -8.07 -4.90
N GLN A 79 16.55 -9.30 -5.20
CA GLN A 79 17.29 -10.26 -6.04
C GLN A 79 17.04 -10.06 -7.55
N GLY A 80 16.35 -8.99 -7.95
CA GLY A 80 16.01 -8.71 -9.34
C GLY A 80 14.91 -9.60 -9.92
N LYS A 81 14.19 -10.37 -9.10
CA LYS A 81 13.08 -11.20 -9.57
C LYS A 81 11.80 -10.38 -9.69
N PRO A 82 10.90 -10.65 -10.64
CA PRO A 82 9.61 -9.98 -10.70
C PRO A 82 8.82 -10.20 -9.40
N PHE A 83 8.16 -9.15 -8.93
CA PHE A 83 7.23 -9.16 -7.82
C PHE A 83 5.86 -8.70 -8.32
N SER A 84 4.81 -9.41 -7.91
CA SER A 84 3.43 -8.98 -8.11
C SER A 84 2.59 -9.38 -6.91
N HIS A 85 1.79 -8.45 -6.39
CA HIS A 85 0.88 -8.73 -5.29
C HIS A 85 -0.40 -7.90 -5.40
N ALA A 86 -1.55 -8.55 -5.25
CA ALA A 86 -2.86 -7.92 -5.21
C ALA A 86 -3.29 -7.70 -3.76
N TYR A 87 -3.45 -6.44 -3.38
CA TYR A 87 -3.94 -6.04 -2.07
C TYR A 87 -5.44 -5.83 -2.11
N HIS A 88 -6.18 -6.49 -1.22
CA HIS A 88 -7.62 -6.35 -1.10
C HIS A 88 -7.99 -5.50 0.11
N GLY A 89 -8.83 -4.49 -0.10
CA GLY A 89 -9.27 -3.59 0.95
C GLY A 89 -10.11 -4.29 2.02
N LYS A 90 -9.80 -3.97 3.27
CA LYS A 90 -10.44 -4.51 4.48
C LYS A 90 -11.15 -3.43 5.30
N ALA A 91 -10.88 -2.15 5.01
CA ALA A 91 -11.45 -1.05 5.76
C ALA A 91 -12.96 -0.92 5.55
N GLU A 92 -13.68 -0.58 6.61
CA GLU A 92 -15.07 -0.14 6.47
C GLU A 92 -15.12 1.25 5.83
N ARG A 93 -16.21 1.52 5.11
CA ARG A 93 -16.35 2.67 4.22
C ARG A 93 -16.63 3.94 5.00
#